data_AF-A0A9J7JRW0-F1
#
_entry.id   AF-A0A9J7JRW0-F1
#
_cell.length_a   1.000
_cell.length_b   1.000
_cell.length_c   1.000
_cell.angle_alpha   90.00
_cell.angle_beta   90.00
_cell.angle_gamma   90.00
#
_symmetry.space_group_name_H-M   'P 1'
#
loop_
_entity.id
_entity.type
_entity.pdbx_description
1 polymer ?
#
loop_
_entity_poly.entity_id
_entity_poly.type
_entity_poly.pdbx_seq_one_letter_code
_entity_poly.pdbx_strand_id
1 'polypeptide(L)'
;MSQDDEVEASRAMLDELNSWSREVCRRELPSVLPRLLSMYQHSESWIEHIRILKIIIDMFLPHMNHLTLEQTLFSQILPKTIKLFDGMMYELNTQAGELSSQNLEIQVTLRNILQTMVQILGGLTGCVQHVCTTQDSIILENIHSLPSSILHIIKETFVHCKNTESLYSGSLHLVSDLLQTLFREAYSLQKQLMELLDMVCIGPSVDENNIFLMVEVIHSLLDICSVISSMDQAFHANTWKFIIKQSLKHQSVIKNQLKHKEIISSLCEDIVFSFHSCLQLAEQMTQSAPQDNADYRIFQKTLKLCRFFANSLLHYTKEFLPFLSDSCCILHQLYLQIYRLMPWKTFFFICGVYLSNVI
;
A
#
# COMPACT_ATOMS: atom_id res chain seq x y z
N MET A 1 22.85 17.01 -35.19
CA MET A 1 21.41 16.72 -35.15
C MET A 1 20.85 17.56 -34.03
N SER A 2 19.80 18.34 -34.27
CA SER A 2 19.28 19.25 -33.25
C SER A 2 18.54 18.46 -32.17
N GLN A 3 18.43 19.02 -30.96
CA GLN A 3 17.71 18.39 -29.84
C GLN A 3 16.23 18.13 -30.19
N ASP A 4 15.65 18.96 -31.08
CA ASP A 4 14.29 18.77 -31.60
C ASP A 4 14.17 17.56 -32.55
N ASP A 5 15.19 17.30 -33.38
CA ASP A 5 15.21 16.14 -34.29
C ASP A 5 15.24 14.81 -33.50
N GLU A 6 15.95 14.77 -32.36
CA GLU A 6 16.04 13.58 -31.50
C GLU A 6 14.73 13.31 -30.75
N VAL A 7 14.03 14.35 -30.30
CA VAL A 7 12.71 14.23 -29.65
C VAL A 7 11.65 13.76 -30.63
N GLU A 8 11.68 14.26 -31.87
CA GLU A 8 10.72 13.86 -32.91
C GLU A 8 10.97 12.42 -33.40
N ALA A 9 12.23 12.02 -33.56
CA ALA A 9 12.60 10.63 -33.86
C ALA A 9 12.20 9.67 -32.72
N SER A 10 12.36 10.09 -31.47
CA SER A 10 11.94 9.31 -30.29
C SER A 10 10.43 9.10 -30.26
N ARG A 11 9.63 10.13 -30.54
CA ARG A 11 8.17 10.03 -30.62
C ARG A 11 7.71 9.08 -31.74
N ALA A 12 8.27 9.24 -32.94
CA ALA A 12 7.93 8.39 -34.07
C ALA A 12 8.23 6.91 -33.78
N MET A 13 9.34 6.62 -33.09
CA MET A 13 9.66 5.26 -32.66
C MET A 13 8.65 4.71 -31.65
N LEU A 14 8.27 5.48 -30.62
CA LEU A 14 7.28 5.03 -29.63
C LEU A 14 5.90 4.76 -30.26
N ASP A 15 5.50 5.57 -31.25
CA ASP A 15 4.25 5.37 -31.99
C ASP A 15 4.32 4.11 -32.87
N GLU A 16 5.45 3.85 -33.52
CA GLU A 16 5.67 2.62 -34.30
C GLU A 16 5.57 1.38 -33.40
N LEU A 17 6.22 1.39 -32.23
CA LEU A 17 6.21 0.28 -31.29
C LEU A 17 4.81 -0.10 -30.82
N ASN A 18 3.92 0.88 -30.65
CA ASN A 18 2.52 0.62 -30.28
C ASN A 18 1.72 -0.11 -31.37
N SER A 19 2.19 -0.12 -32.62
CA SER A 19 1.54 -0.81 -33.74
C SER A 19 2.02 -2.24 -33.95
N TRP A 20 3.08 -2.67 -33.24
CA TRP A 20 3.70 -3.97 -33.43
C TRP A 20 2.83 -5.13 -32.95
N SER A 21 2.91 -6.28 -33.63
CA SER A 21 2.30 -7.52 -33.15
C SER A 21 3.16 -8.18 -32.05
N ARG A 22 2.55 -9.07 -31.26
CA ARG A 22 3.25 -9.84 -30.21
C ARG A 22 4.47 -10.62 -30.73
N GLU A 23 4.40 -11.16 -31.95
CA GLU A 23 5.51 -11.89 -32.57
C GLU A 23 6.70 -10.96 -32.88
N VAL A 24 6.41 -9.75 -33.35
CA VAL A 24 7.44 -8.73 -33.63
C VAL A 24 8.06 -8.24 -32.32
N CYS A 25 7.24 -7.91 -31.32
CA CYS A 25 7.73 -7.52 -29.99
C CYS A 25 8.65 -8.58 -29.38
N ARG A 26 8.28 -9.86 -29.47
CA ARG A 26 9.11 -10.97 -28.97
C ARG A 26 10.44 -11.08 -29.72
N ARG A 27 10.44 -10.93 -31.06
CA ARG A 27 11.65 -11.06 -31.88
C ARG A 27 12.62 -9.89 -31.67
N GLU A 28 12.08 -8.68 -31.59
CA GLU A 28 12.87 -7.45 -31.47
C GLU A 28 13.17 -7.06 -30.01
N LEU A 29 12.65 -7.79 -29.02
CA LEU A 29 12.89 -7.55 -27.58
C LEU A 29 14.38 -7.31 -27.26
N PRO A 30 15.35 -8.13 -27.73
CA PRO A 30 16.76 -7.93 -27.38
C PRO A 30 17.37 -6.65 -27.94
N SER A 31 16.87 -6.15 -29.08
CA SER A 31 17.40 -4.96 -29.74
C SER A 31 16.72 -3.67 -29.24
N VAL A 32 15.42 -3.74 -28.94
CA VAL A 32 14.60 -2.58 -28.57
C VAL A 32 14.61 -2.31 -27.07
N LEU A 33 14.60 -3.33 -26.22
CA LEU A 33 14.54 -3.13 -24.77
C LEU A 33 15.70 -2.25 -24.24
N PRO A 34 16.98 -2.47 -24.62
CA PRO A 34 18.06 -1.61 -24.15
C PRO A 34 17.88 -0.14 -24.58
N ARG A 35 17.31 0.10 -25.77
CA ARG A 35 17.02 1.46 -26.26
C ARG A 35 15.90 2.11 -25.45
N LEU A 36 14.81 1.38 -25.18
CA LEU A 36 13.72 1.88 -24.34
C LEU A 36 14.19 2.18 -22.91
N LEU A 37 15.02 1.32 -22.33
CA LEU A 37 15.62 1.56 -21.02
C LEU A 37 16.52 2.80 -21.04
N SER A 38 17.34 2.97 -22.09
CA SER A 38 18.15 4.18 -22.26
C SER A 38 17.29 5.44 -22.34
N MET A 39 16.24 5.45 -23.17
CA MET A 39 15.30 6.58 -23.24
C MET A 39 14.64 6.85 -21.90
N TYR A 40 14.24 5.80 -21.19
CA TYR A 40 13.63 5.90 -19.87
C TYR A 40 14.58 6.52 -18.82
N GLN A 41 15.88 6.24 -18.88
CA GLN A 41 16.83 6.87 -17.95
C GLN A 41 17.05 8.36 -18.23
N HIS A 42 17.13 8.73 -19.51
CA HIS A 42 17.55 10.06 -19.94
C HIS A 42 16.40 11.04 -20.15
N SER A 43 15.14 10.59 -20.20
CA SER A 43 14.01 11.51 -20.29
C SER A 43 13.91 12.38 -19.03
N GLU A 44 13.54 13.64 -19.23
CA GLU A 44 13.22 14.60 -18.18
C GLU A 44 11.70 14.83 -18.06
N SER A 45 10.93 14.41 -19.08
CA SER A 45 9.49 14.60 -19.14
C SER A 45 8.74 13.42 -18.51
N TRP A 46 7.89 13.70 -17.52
CA TRP A 46 7.04 12.68 -16.89
C TRP A 46 6.08 12.03 -17.87
N ILE A 47 5.58 12.79 -18.86
CA ILE A 47 4.67 12.28 -19.89
C ILE A 47 5.37 11.25 -20.78
N GLU A 48 6.61 11.54 -21.18
CA GLU A 48 7.39 10.62 -21.99
C GLU A 48 7.79 9.37 -21.20
N HIS A 49 8.22 9.52 -19.94
CA HIS A 49 8.48 8.38 -19.05
C HIS A 49 7.29 7.42 -18.95
N ILE A 50 6.07 7.95 -18.77
CA ILE A 50 4.87 7.11 -18.70
C ILE A 50 4.64 6.38 -20.02
N ARG A 51 4.79 7.05 -21.16
CA ARG A 51 4.61 6.40 -22.46
C ARG A 51 5.58 5.25 -22.64
N ILE A 52 6.86 5.46 -22.31
CA ILE A 52 7.89 4.42 -22.38
C ILE A 52 7.58 3.28 -21.40
N LEU A 53 7.25 3.60 -20.15
CA LEU A 53 6.89 2.62 -19.12
C LEU A 53 5.71 1.75 -19.57
N LYS A 54 4.67 2.38 -20.13
CA LYS A 54 3.49 1.69 -20.67
C LYS A 54 3.86 0.76 -21.82
N ILE A 55 4.68 1.20 -22.77
CA ILE A 55 5.14 0.35 -23.87
C ILE A 55 5.93 -0.86 -23.34
N ILE A 56 6.84 -0.64 -22.38
CA ILE A 56 7.63 -1.72 -21.78
C ILE A 56 6.71 -2.74 -21.11
N ILE A 57 5.72 -2.30 -20.32
CA ILE A 57 4.82 -3.16 -19.56
C ILE A 57 3.80 -3.87 -20.46
N ASP A 58 3.19 -3.17 -21.40
CA ASP A 58 2.10 -3.73 -22.20
C ASP A 58 2.63 -4.61 -23.34
N MET A 59 3.72 -4.20 -23.98
CA MET A 59 4.21 -4.82 -25.22
C MET A 59 5.37 -5.78 -25.01
N PHE A 60 6.26 -5.52 -24.05
CA PHE A 60 7.53 -6.25 -23.93
C PHE A 60 7.62 -7.17 -22.71
N LEU A 61 7.07 -6.75 -21.57
CA LEU A 61 7.05 -7.54 -20.34
C LEU A 61 6.48 -8.96 -20.54
N PRO A 62 5.39 -9.18 -21.30
CA PRO A 62 4.85 -10.53 -21.55
C PRO A 62 5.81 -11.50 -22.24
N HIS A 63 6.91 -10.99 -22.81
CA HIS A 63 7.88 -11.77 -23.57
C HIS A 63 9.20 -11.98 -22.82
N MET A 64 9.34 -11.40 -21.62
CA MET A 64 10.56 -11.50 -20.83
C MET A 64 10.62 -12.81 -20.03
N ASN A 65 11.84 -13.26 -19.74
CA ASN A 65 12.04 -14.43 -18.88
C ASN A 65 11.82 -14.04 -17.42
N HIS A 66 10.86 -14.70 -16.77
CA HIS A 66 10.48 -14.46 -15.38
C HIS A 66 11.64 -14.63 -14.38
N LEU A 67 12.63 -15.47 -14.67
CA LEU A 67 13.80 -15.69 -13.81
C LEU A 67 14.82 -14.56 -13.86
N THR A 68 14.79 -13.72 -14.91
CA THR A 68 15.74 -12.62 -15.08
C THR A 68 15.09 -11.24 -14.97
N LEU A 69 13.79 -11.18 -14.69
CA LEU A 69 13.00 -9.94 -14.67
C LEU A 69 13.62 -8.85 -13.80
N GLU A 70 14.13 -9.23 -12.63
CA GLU A 70 14.81 -8.30 -11.75
C GLU A 70 15.96 -7.57 -12.44
N GLN A 71 16.91 -8.33 -13.01
CA GLN A 71 18.12 -7.80 -13.62
C GLN A 71 17.83 -7.07 -14.93
N THR A 72 16.92 -7.62 -15.75
CA THR A 72 16.64 -7.09 -17.09
C THR A 72 15.70 -5.90 -17.08
N LEU A 73 14.86 -5.77 -16.04
CA LEU A 73 13.80 -4.77 -16.02
C LEU A 73 13.67 -4.04 -14.68
N PHE A 74 13.30 -4.72 -13.59
CA PHE A 74 12.86 -4.04 -12.37
C PHE A 74 13.96 -3.17 -11.74
N SER A 75 15.17 -3.71 -11.59
CA SER A 75 16.33 -2.95 -11.11
C SER A 75 16.69 -1.74 -11.99
N GLN A 76 16.31 -1.77 -13.28
CA GLN A 76 16.56 -0.68 -14.22
C GLN A 76 15.48 0.40 -14.13
N ILE A 77 14.20 0.04 -14.09
CA ILE A 77 13.10 1.01 -14.20
C ILE A 77 12.64 1.57 -12.85
N LEU A 78 12.64 0.74 -11.79
CA LEU A 78 11.96 1.09 -10.54
C LEU A 78 12.65 2.23 -9.76
N PRO A 79 13.99 2.30 -9.65
CA PRO A 79 14.63 3.41 -8.94
C PRO A 79 14.30 4.78 -9.54
N LYS A 80 14.26 4.88 -10.88
CA LYS A 80 13.86 6.09 -11.58
C LYS A 80 12.36 6.33 -11.46
N THR A 81 11.53 5.29 -11.48
CA THR A 81 10.07 5.41 -11.23
C THR A 81 9.78 6.03 -9.87
N ILE A 82 10.45 5.55 -8.80
CA ILE A 82 10.34 6.11 -7.44
C ILE A 82 10.73 7.58 -7.44
N LYS A 83 11.91 7.91 -7.99
CA LYS A 83 12.40 9.29 -8.01
C LYS A 83 11.43 10.25 -8.71
N LEU A 84 10.81 9.81 -9.81
CA LEU A 84 9.81 10.59 -10.53
C LEU A 84 8.52 10.74 -9.72
N PHE A 85 8.07 9.66 -9.08
CA PHE A 85 6.90 9.67 -8.22
C PHE A 85 7.08 10.63 -7.02
N ASP A 86 8.23 10.58 -6.37
CA ASP A 86 8.57 11.47 -5.25
C ASP A 86 8.64 12.94 -5.70
N GLY A 87 9.19 13.20 -6.89
CA GLY A 87 9.20 14.55 -7.48
C GLY A 87 7.79 15.08 -7.72
N MET A 88 6.89 14.24 -8.23
CA MET A 88 5.47 14.59 -8.39
C MET A 88 4.78 14.83 -7.04
N MET A 89 5.03 13.99 -6.04
CA MET A 89 4.49 14.16 -4.69
C MET A 89 4.96 15.47 -4.05
N TYR A 90 6.23 15.81 -4.22
CA TYR A 90 6.78 17.09 -3.77
C TYR A 90 6.06 18.27 -4.44
N GLU A 91 5.86 18.21 -5.75
CA GLU A 91 5.15 19.26 -6.50
C GLU A 91 3.68 19.39 -6.05
N LEU A 92 2.98 18.27 -5.83
CA LEU A 92 1.63 18.28 -5.26
C LEU A 92 1.59 18.95 -3.89
N ASN A 93 2.48 18.55 -2.98
CA ASN A 93 2.47 19.03 -1.60
C ASN A 93 2.85 20.52 -1.51
N THR A 94 3.67 21.03 -2.44
CA THR A 94 4.06 22.44 -2.47
C THR A 94 2.99 23.33 -3.09
N GLN A 95 2.33 22.89 -4.17
CA GLN A 95 1.37 23.72 -4.90
C GLN A 95 -0.09 23.52 -4.48
N ALA A 96 -0.44 22.45 -3.76
CA ALA A 96 -1.83 22.17 -3.38
C ALA A 96 -2.52 23.31 -2.61
N GLY A 97 -1.77 24.05 -1.77
CA GLY A 97 -2.30 25.18 -1.00
C GLY A 97 -2.64 26.41 -1.84
N GLU A 98 -2.04 26.54 -3.04
CA GLU A 98 -2.28 27.65 -3.96
C GLU A 98 -3.46 27.39 -4.91
N LEU A 99 -4.04 26.18 -4.85
CA LEU A 99 -5.15 25.78 -5.70
C LEU A 99 -6.38 26.67 -5.44
N SER A 100 -6.85 27.32 -6.50
CA SER A 100 -8.09 28.11 -6.48
C SER A 100 -8.78 28.06 -7.85
N SER A 101 -10.05 28.43 -7.90
CA SER A 101 -10.81 28.50 -9.16
C SER A 101 -10.31 29.57 -10.14
N GLN A 102 -9.46 30.49 -9.67
CA GLN A 102 -8.90 31.57 -10.47
C GLN A 102 -7.54 31.21 -11.06
N ASN A 103 -6.82 30.25 -10.46
CA ASN A 103 -5.49 29.83 -10.92
C ASN A 103 -5.59 28.56 -11.78
N LEU A 104 -5.97 28.74 -13.05
CA LEU A 104 -6.15 27.66 -14.01
C LEU A 104 -4.84 26.91 -14.32
N GLU A 105 -3.70 27.60 -14.27
CA GLU A 105 -2.39 26.99 -14.57
C GLU A 105 -1.99 25.96 -13.50
N ILE A 106 -2.11 26.32 -12.22
CA ILE A 106 -1.89 25.38 -11.11
C ILE A 106 -2.91 24.25 -11.15
N GLN A 107 -4.18 24.56 -11.45
CA GLN A 107 -5.21 23.53 -11.57
C GLN A 107 -4.85 22.50 -12.66
N VAL A 108 -4.46 22.95 -13.85
CA VAL A 108 -4.05 22.05 -14.94
C VAL A 108 -2.82 21.24 -14.54
N THR A 109 -1.83 21.87 -13.91
CA THR A 109 -0.59 21.22 -13.46
C THR A 109 -0.88 20.12 -12.45
N LEU A 110 -1.60 20.42 -11.37
CA LEU A 110 -1.97 19.43 -10.34
C LEU A 110 -2.81 18.29 -10.90
N ARG A 111 -3.77 18.58 -11.80
CA ARG A 111 -4.57 17.55 -12.46
C ARG A 111 -3.71 16.64 -13.33
N ASN A 112 -2.79 17.20 -14.10
CA ASN A 112 -1.86 16.42 -14.92
C ASN A 112 -0.96 15.53 -14.06
N ILE A 113 -0.46 16.04 -12.93
CA ILE A 113 0.35 15.26 -11.99
C ILE A 113 -0.45 14.10 -11.41
N LEU A 114 -1.65 14.35 -10.89
CA LEU A 114 -2.50 13.30 -10.34
C LEU A 114 -2.84 12.22 -11.38
N GLN A 115 -3.15 12.63 -12.61
CA GLN A 115 -3.39 11.69 -13.72
C GLN A 115 -2.14 10.87 -14.05
N THR A 116 -0.97 11.49 -14.06
CA THR A 116 0.33 10.87 -14.31
C THR A 116 0.63 9.81 -13.23
N MET A 117 0.41 10.13 -11.96
CA MET A 117 0.56 9.18 -10.85
C MET A 117 -0.40 8.00 -10.93
N VAL A 118 -1.66 8.24 -11.31
CA VAL A 118 -2.65 7.17 -11.57
C VAL A 118 -2.15 6.19 -12.63
N GLN A 119 -1.53 6.67 -13.70
CA GLN A 119 -0.97 5.80 -14.74
C GLN A 119 0.24 4.99 -14.23
N ILE A 120 1.09 5.57 -13.37
CA ILE A 120 2.20 4.82 -12.75
C ILE A 120 1.68 3.68 -11.88
N LEU A 121 0.67 3.93 -11.04
CA LEU A 121 0.03 2.90 -10.22
C LEU A 121 -0.56 1.77 -11.08
N GLY A 122 -1.22 2.13 -12.20
CA GLY A 122 -1.75 1.17 -13.16
C GLY A 122 -0.64 0.32 -13.82
N GLY A 123 0.45 0.94 -14.24
CA GLY A 123 1.61 0.21 -14.80
C GLY A 123 2.23 -0.76 -13.80
N LEU A 124 2.47 -0.31 -12.56
CA LEU A 124 2.98 -1.18 -11.49
C LEU A 124 2.03 -2.34 -11.19
N THR A 125 0.71 -2.10 -11.28
CA THR A 125 -0.30 -3.16 -11.15
C THR A 125 -0.13 -4.20 -12.25
N GLY A 126 0.08 -3.76 -13.50
CA GLY A 126 0.39 -4.66 -14.62
C GLY A 126 1.66 -5.48 -14.41
N CYS A 127 2.70 -4.88 -13.82
CA CYS A 127 3.93 -5.60 -13.46
C CYS A 127 3.66 -6.74 -12.48
N VAL A 128 2.91 -6.45 -11.41
CA VAL A 128 2.55 -7.45 -10.38
C VAL A 128 1.71 -8.57 -10.99
N GLN A 129 0.67 -8.22 -11.76
CA GLN A 129 -0.20 -9.20 -12.41
C GLN A 129 0.56 -10.12 -13.37
N HIS A 130 1.52 -9.58 -14.12
CA HIS A 130 2.35 -10.39 -15.01
C HIS A 130 3.18 -11.42 -14.22
N VAL A 131 3.81 -11.01 -13.12
CA VAL A 131 4.58 -11.93 -12.26
C VAL A 131 3.67 -13.02 -11.69
N CYS A 132 2.50 -12.63 -11.17
CA CYS A 132 1.49 -13.54 -10.61
C CYS A 132 0.97 -14.57 -11.62
N THR A 133 0.81 -14.19 -12.89
CA THR A 133 0.24 -15.07 -13.93
C THR A 133 1.28 -15.97 -14.58
N THR A 134 2.57 -15.64 -14.45
CA THR A 134 3.66 -16.38 -15.11
C THR A 134 4.33 -17.41 -14.20
N GLN A 135 4.12 -17.32 -12.88
CA GLN A 135 4.80 -18.17 -11.89
C GLN A 135 3.83 -18.76 -10.86
N ASP A 136 3.89 -20.07 -10.65
CA ASP A 136 3.10 -20.77 -9.61
C ASP A 136 3.70 -20.56 -8.20
N SER A 137 5.01 -20.34 -8.11
CA SER A 137 5.72 -20.04 -6.86
C SER A 137 6.79 -19.00 -7.13
N ILE A 138 6.82 -17.95 -6.30
CA ILE A 138 7.65 -16.77 -6.53
C ILE A 138 8.89 -16.83 -5.65
N ILE A 139 10.06 -16.69 -6.29
CA ILE A 139 11.35 -16.50 -5.63
C ILE A 139 11.59 -15.00 -5.50
N LEU A 140 11.70 -14.51 -4.26
CA LEU A 140 11.76 -13.08 -3.98
C LEU A 140 13.00 -12.41 -4.59
N GLU A 141 14.13 -13.10 -4.66
CA GLU A 141 15.37 -12.62 -5.31
C GLU A 141 15.15 -12.19 -6.78
N ASN A 142 14.27 -12.88 -7.51
CA ASN A 142 13.99 -12.60 -8.93
C ASN A 142 13.08 -11.40 -9.15
N ILE A 143 12.59 -10.76 -8.08
CA ILE A 143 11.70 -9.60 -8.11
C ILE A 143 11.92 -8.64 -6.94
N HIS A 144 13.07 -8.67 -6.25
CA HIS A 144 13.23 -8.05 -4.93
C HIS A 144 13.02 -6.53 -4.93
N SER A 145 13.29 -5.84 -6.04
CA SER A 145 13.05 -4.40 -6.14
C SER A 145 11.55 -4.06 -6.26
N LEU A 146 10.72 -5.00 -6.73
CA LEU A 146 9.31 -4.74 -7.04
C LEU A 146 8.47 -4.50 -5.78
N PRO A 147 8.44 -5.39 -4.76
CA PRO A 147 7.66 -5.15 -3.55
C PRO A 147 8.07 -3.87 -2.82
N SER A 148 9.37 -3.63 -2.63
CA SER A 148 9.86 -2.45 -1.89
C SER A 148 9.48 -1.14 -2.59
N SER A 149 9.63 -1.07 -3.91
CA SER A 149 9.26 0.10 -4.71
C SER A 149 7.76 0.38 -4.65
N ILE A 150 6.94 -0.67 -4.77
CA ILE A 150 5.48 -0.55 -4.72
C ILE A 150 5.02 -0.12 -3.33
N LEU A 151 5.58 -0.70 -2.26
CA LEU A 151 5.22 -0.35 -0.88
C LEU A 151 5.52 1.12 -0.58
N HIS A 152 6.66 1.63 -1.04
CA HIS A 152 6.99 3.06 -0.96
C HIS A 152 5.93 3.93 -1.65
N ILE A 153 5.64 3.65 -2.92
CA ILE A 153 4.68 4.42 -3.73
C ILE A 153 3.27 4.38 -3.11
N ILE A 154 2.82 3.21 -2.64
CA ILE A 154 1.53 3.05 -1.96
C ILE A 154 1.49 3.88 -0.68
N LYS A 155 2.54 3.80 0.15
CA LYS A 155 2.63 4.53 1.42
C LYS A 155 2.53 6.02 1.18
N GLU A 156 3.36 6.58 0.29
CA GLU A 156 3.33 8.01 -0.04
C GLU A 156 1.95 8.42 -0.58
N THR A 157 1.33 7.59 -1.43
CA THR A 157 -0.02 7.84 -1.95
C THR A 157 -1.05 7.95 -0.84
N PHE A 158 -1.08 7.00 0.10
CA PHE A 158 -2.05 7.06 1.19
C PHE A 158 -1.77 8.16 2.19
N VAL A 159 -0.50 8.49 2.44
CA VAL A 159 -0.13 9.65 3.26
C VAL A 159 -0.67 10.93 2.65
N HIS A 160 -0.48 11.13 1.34
CA HIS A 160 -1.04 12.29 0.64
C HIS A 160 -2.57 12.29 0.72
N CYS A 161 -3.23 11.17 0.38
CA CYS A 161 -4.69 11.02 0.46
C CYS A 161 -5.26 11.27 1.86
N LYS A 162 -4.55 10.89 2.92
CA LYS A 162 -4.97 11.15 4.31
C LYS A 162 -4.97 12.63 4.66
N ASN A 163 -4.07 13.40 4.05
CA ASN A 163 -3.86 14.81 4.36
C ASN A 163 -4.59 15.76 3.39
N THR A 164 -5.38 15.25 2.43
CA THR A 164 -5.99 16.07 1.36
C THR A 164 -6.88 17.19 1.88
N GLU A 165 -7.66 16.96 2.94
CA GLU A 165 -8.54 18.00 3.49
C GLU A 165 -7.74 19.22 3.99
N SER A 166 -6.64 18.97 4.70
CA SER A 166 -5.74 20.02 5.17
C SER A 166 -4.91 20.66 4.06
N LEU A 167 -4.47 19.88 3.07
CA LEU A 167 -3.55 20.36 2.02
C LEU A 167 -4.23 21.28 1.02
N TYR A 168 -5.45 20.94 0.59
CA TYR A 168 -6.13 21.64 -0.50
C TYR A 168 -7.00 22.83 -0.05
N SER A 169 -6.94 23.23 1.24
CA SER A 169 -7.47 24.50 1.78
C SER A 169 -8.90 24.89 1.32
N GLY A 170 -9.81 23.93 1.18
CA GLY A 170 -11.21 24.15 0.73
C GLY A 170 -11.42 24.08 -0.80
N SER A 171 -10.37 24.05 -1.59
CA SER A 171 -10.39 23.89 -3.06
C SER A 171 -10.33 22.43 -3.53
N LEU A 172 -10.44 21.46 -2.60
CA LEU A 172 -10.37 20.02 -2.88
C LEU A 172 -11.32 19.57 -4.01
N HIS A 173 -12.50 20.19 -4.09
CA HIS A 173 -13.51 19.87 -5.10
C HIS A 173 -12.99 19.95 -6.54
N LEU A 174 -11.97 20.77 -6.82
CA LEU A 174 -11.37 20.95 -8.15
C LEU A 174 -10.53 19.74 -8.63
N VAL A 175 -10.14 18.85 -7.72
CA VAL A 175 -9.28 17.67 -8.01
C VAL A 175 -9.78 16.38 -7.34
N SER A 176 -10.92 16.44 -6.64
CA SER A 176 -11.46 15.34 -5.85
C SER A 176 -11.70 14.05 -6.64
N ASP A 177 -12.11 14.15 -7.91
CA ASP A 177 -12.32 13.01 -8.80
C ASP A 177 -11.03 12.23 -9.09
N LEU A 178 -9.92 12.97 -9.27
CA LEU A 178 -8.61 12.38 -9.51
C LEU A 178 -8.01 11.81 -8.23
N LEU A 179 -8.17 12.47 -7.08
CA LEU A 179 -7.73 11.95 -5.78
C LEU A 179 -8.45 10.65 -5.41
N GLN A 180 -9.77 10.57 -5.65
CA GLN A 180 -10.53 9.33 -5.46
C GLN A 180 -10.04 8.21 -6.39
N THR A 181 -9.70 8.55 -7.63
CA THR A 181 -9.13 7.59 -8.58
C THR A 181 -7.74 7.14 -8.15
N LEU A 182 -6.88 8.06 -7.69
CA LEU A 182 -5.56 7.76 -7.17
C LEU A 182 -5.63 6.81 -5.96
N PHE A 183 -6.50 7.10 -5.00
CA PHE A 183 -6.74 6.22 -3.85
C PHE A 183 -7.18 4.82 -4.26
N ARG A 184 -8.12 4.73 -5.23
CA ARG A 184 -8.63 3.44 -5.73
C ARG A 184 -7.54 2.63 -6.44
N GLU A 185 -6.71 3.26 -7.28
CA GLU A 185 -5.61 2.57 -7.95
C GLU A 185 -4.54 2.12 -6.95
N ALA A 186 -4.21 2.93 -5.94
CA ALA A 186 -3.28 2.53 -4.88
C ALA A 186 -3.81 1.34 -4.05
N TYR A 187 -5.10 1.36 -3.72
CA TYR A 187 -5.78 0.23 -3.08
C TYR A 187 -5.73 -1.04 -3.94
N SER A 188 -6.01 -0.91 -5.24
CA SER A 188 -5.93 -2.02 -6.21
C SER A 188 -4.52 -2.59 -6.28
N LEU A 189 -3.52 -1.72 -6.40
CA LEU A 189 -2.10 -2.09 -6.43
C LEU A 189 -1.68 -2.80 -5.13
N GLN A 190 -2.08 -2.30 -3.95
CA GLN A 190 -1.78 -2.98 -2.68
C GLN A 190 -2.39 -4.38 -2.65
N LYS A 191 -3.66 -4.51 -3.05
CA LYS A 191 -4.33 -5.81 -3.08
C LYS A 191 -3.58 -6.80 -3.98
N GLN A 192 -3.19 -6.37 -5.18
CA GLN A 192 -2.43 -7.20 -6.12
C GLN A 192 -1.05 -7.56 -5.57
N LEU A 193 -0.36 -6.62 -4.91
CA LEU A 193 0.90 -6.91 -4.25
C LEU A 193 0.73 -7.95 -3.13
N MET A 194 -0.34 -7.87 -2.35
CA MET A 194 -0.65 -8.85 -1.31
C MET A 194 -0.90 -10.25 -1.91
N GLU A 195 -1.57 -10.34 -3.07
CA GLU A 195 -1.75 -11.60 -3.82
C GLU A 195 -0.39 -12.16 -4.29
N LEU A 196 0.51 -11.32 -4.81
CA LEU A 196 1.88 -11.71 -5.17
C LEU A 196 2.65 -12.27 -3.96
N LEU A 197 2.65 -11.53 -2.85
CA LEU A 197 3.34 -11.91 -1.62
C LEU A 197 2.77 -13.21 -1.00
N ASP A 198 1.48 -13.49 -1.22
CA ASP A 198 0.87 -14.75 -0.83
C ASP A 198 1.45 -15.97 -1.58
N MET A 199 2.02 -15.79 -2.77
CA MET A 199 2.68 -16.84 -3.56
C MET A 199 4.17 -16.99 -3.26
N VAL A 200 4.78 -16.03 -2.55
CA VAL A 200 6.19 -16.08 -2.16
C VAL A 200 6.43 -17.20 -1.15
N CYS A 201 7.41 -18.05 -1.39
CA CYS A 201 7.78 -19.13 -0.47
C CYS A 201 9.25 -19.00 -0.05
N ILE A 202 9.48 -18.73 1.24
CA ILE A 202 10.83 -18.65 1.81
C ILE A 202 11.11 -19.99 2.49
N GLY A 203 11.92 -20.83 1.84
CA GLY A 203 12.38 -22.10 2.39
C GLY A 203 13.40 -21.93 3.53
N PRO A 204 13.74 -23.03 4.24
CA PRO A 204 14.68 -23.01 5.36
C PRO A 204 16.17 -22.94 4.96
N SER A 205 16.50 -23.19 3.68
CA SER A 205 17.87 -23.15 3.14
C SER A 205 18.18 -21.84 2.40
N VAL A 206 17.42 -20.78 2.68
CA VAL A 206 17.38 -19.57 1.87
C VAL A 206 18.37 -18.52 2.39
N ASP A 207 18.88 -17.73 1.44
CA ASP A 207 19.74 -16.56 1.64
C ASP A 207 19.17 -15.55 2.66
N GLU A 208 20.05 -14.99 3.50
CA GLU A 208 19.69 -14.00 4.53
C GLU A 208 19.02 -12.76 3.92
N ASN A 209 19.36 -12.41 2.67
CA ASN A 209 18.75 -11.28 1.97
C ASN A 209 17.24 -11.46 1.77
N ASN A 210 16.76 -12.66 1.45
CA ASN A 210 15.31 -12.90 1.28
C ASN A 210 14.56 -12.81 2.62
N ILE A 211 15.22 -13.19 3.72
CA ILE A 211 14.68 -13.03 5.09
C ILE A 211 14.51 -11.55 5.38
N PHE A 212 15.56 -10.77 5.15
CA PHE A 212 15.56 -9.32 5.35
C PHE A 212 14.47 -8.63 4.53
N LEU A 213 14.37 -8.93 3.24
CA LEU A 213 13.36 -8.38 2.34
C LEU A 213 11.93 -8.66 2.84
N MET A 214 11.65 -9.88 3.30
CA MET A 214 10.31 -10.21 3.81
C MET A 214 9.99 -9.48 5.12
N VAL A 215 10.98 -9.30 5.98
CA VAL A 215 10.84 -8.51 7.21
C VAL A 215 10.55 -7.05 6.87
N GLU A 216 11.28 -6.46 5.91
CA GLU A 216 11.03 -5.11 5.42
C GLU A 216 9.64 -4.95 4.81
N VAL A 217 9.17 -5.94 4.04
CA VAL A 217 7.82 -5.96 3.49
C VAL A 217 6.76 -5.92 4.59
N ILE A 218 6.91 -6.75 5.64
CA ILE A 218 5.96 -6.80 6.75
C ILE A 218 5.90 -5.47 7.49
N HIS A 219 7.04 -4.84 7.77
CA HIS A 219 7.08 -3.55 8.48
C HIS A 219 6.63 -2.38 7.60
N SER A 220 6.90 -2.43 6.31
CA SER A 220 6.37 -1.43 5.36
C SER A 220 4.84 -1.51 5.24
N LEU A 221 4.29 -2.72 5.27
CA LEU A 221 2.84 -2.93 5.35
C LEU A 221 2.27 -2.45 6.68
N LEU A 222 2.99 -2.61 7.79
CA LEU A 222 2.61 -2.07 9.10
C LEU A 222 2.55 -0.54 9.07
N ASP A 223 3.54 0.11 8.47
CA ASP A 223 3.54 1.56 8.26
C ASP A 223 2.32 2.01 7.46
N ILE A 224 2.03 1.35 6.34
CA ILE A 224 0.83 1.62 5.55
C ILE A 224 -0.44 1.41 6.38
N CYS A 225 -0.50 0.32 7.16
CA CYS A 225 -1.62 -0.03 8.04
C CYS A 225 -1.93 1.12 9.02
N SER A 226 -0.89 1.73 9.60
CA SER A 226 -1.03 2.88 10.49
C SER A 226 -1.60 4.12 9.78
N VAL A 227 -1.23 4.35 8.51
CA VAL A 227 -1.75 5.46 7.71
C VAL A 227 -3.23 5.27 7.43
N ILE A 228 -3.63 4.09 6.95
CA ILE A 228 -5.01 3.78 6.51
C ILE A 228 -6.00 3.56 7.67
N SER A 229 -5.51 3.45 8.90
CA SER A 229 -6.30 3.17 10.11
C SER A 229 -7.52 4.08 10.30
N SER A 230 -7.39 5.34 9.91
CA SER A 230 -8.44 6.36 9.98
C SER A 230 -9.13 6.63 8.63
N MET A 231 -8.75 5.92 7.56
CA MET A 231 -9.27 6.15 6.21
C MET A 231 -10.40 5.17 5.87
N ASP A 232 -10.15 3.86 6.01
CA ASP A 232 -11.14 2.82 5.73
C ASP A 232 -10.94 1.61 6.65
N GLN A 233 -11.97 1.31 7.46
CA GLN A 233 -11.92 0.25 8.48
C GLN A 233 -11.77 -1.16 7.88
N ALA A 234 -12.39 -1.43 6.73
CA ALA A 234 -12.34 -2.75 6.11
C ALA A 234 -10.97 -2.99 5.49
N PHE A 235 -10.42 -1.98 4.83
CA PHE A 235 -9.07 -2.00 4.29
C PHE A 235 -8.02 -2.15 5.39
N HIS A 236 -8.17 -1.39 6.49
CA HIS A 236 -7.31 -1.50 7.66
C HIS A 236 -7.30 -2.93 8.24
N ALA A 237 -8.48 -3.50 8.48
CA ALA A 237 -8.60 -4.87 8.99
C ALA A 237 -8.00 -5.92 8.03
N ASN A 238 -8.21 -5.76 6.71
CA ASN A 238 -7.66 -6.67 5.71
C ASN A 238 -6.12 -6.61 5.64
N THR A 239 -5.54 -5.42 5.77
CA THR A 239 -4.09 -5.22 5.81
C THR A 239 -3.49 -5.88 7.05
N TRP A 240 -4.11 -5.67 8.22
CA TRP A 240 -3.72 -6.37 9.45
C TRP A 240 -3.81 -7.88 9.33
N LYS A 241 -4.92 -8.41 8.80
CA LYS A 241 -5.11 -9.84 8.58
C LYS A 241 -3.96 -10.41 7.74
N PHE A 242 -3.52 -9.68 6.73
CA PHE A 242 -2.41 -10.07 5.88
C PHE A 242 -1.05 -10.00 6.59
N ILE A 243 -0.77 -8.93 7.34
CA ILE A 243 0.45 -8.81 8.16
C ILE A 243 0.60 -10.01 9.11
N ILE A 244 -0.47 -10.36 9.83
CA ILE A 244 -0.47 -11.52 10.73
C ILE A 244 -0.27 -12.82 9.94
N LYS A 245 -0.99 -13.00 8.82
CA LYS A 245 -0.84 -14.16 7.94
C LYS A 245 0.60 -14.35 7.46
N GLN A 246 1.24 -13.30 6.93
CA GLN A 246 2.62 -13.38 6.44
C GLN A 246 3.62 -13.62 7.56
N SER A 247 3.42 -12.98 8.72
CA SER A 247 4.26 -13.19 9.89
C SER A 247 4.28 -14.66 10.31
N LEU A 248 3.12 -15.31 10.29
CA LEU A 248 2.96 -16.72 10.66
C LEU A 248 3.45 -17.67 9.56
N LYS A 249 3.13 -17.37 8.30
CA LYS A 249 3.56 -18.17 7.13
C LYS A 249 5.07 -18.37 7.09
N HIS A 250 5.83 -17.34 7.46
CA HIS A 250 7.29 -17.36 7.43
C HIS A 250 7.94 -17.40 8.82
N GLN A 251 7.15 -17.66 9.88
CA GLN A 251 7.55 -17.58 11.29
C GLN A 251 8.88 -18.27 11.59
N SER A 252 9.12 -19.47 11.06
CA SER A 252 10.32 -20.26 11.33
C SER A 252 11.62 -19.53 10.97
N VAL A 253 11.56 -18.64 9.98
CA VAL A 253 12.71 -17.94 9.39
C VAL A 253 12.81 -16.49 9.89
N ILE A 254 11.69 -15.76 9.95
CA ILE A 254 11.72 -14.30 10.23
C ILE A 254 11.60 -13.94 11.72
N LYS A 255 11.21 -14.87 12.60
CA LYS A 255 10.92 -14.60 14.03
C LYS A 255 12.01 -13.86 14.79
N ASN A 256 13.29 -14.01 14.44
CA ASN A 256 14.37 -13.34 15.17
C ASN A 256 14.61 -11.90 14.70
N GLN A 257 14.13 -11.54 13.51
CA GLN A 257 14.36 -10.23 12.88
C GLN A 257 13.10 -9.35 12.89
N LEU A 258 11.92 -9.95 13.10
CA LEU A 258 10.70 -9.19 13.27
C LEU A 258 10.79 -8.30 14.52
N LYS A 259 10.47 -7.02 14.33
CA LYS A 259 10.33 -6.06 15.42
C LYS A 259 8.98 -6.26 16.13
N HIS A 260 8.90 -7.32 16.92
CA HIS A 260 7.66 -7.73 17.61
C HIS A 260 7.03 -6.63 18.44
N LYS A 261 7.85 -5.79 19.07
CA LYS A 261 7.40 -4.64 19.85
C LYS A 261 6.59 -3.64 19.03
N GLU A 262 7.01 -3.33 17.80
CA GLU A 262 6.31 -2.40 16.91
C GLU A 262 4.93 -2.98 16.51
N ILE A 263 4.89 -4.23 16.07
CA ILE A 263 3.64 -4.93 15.70
C ILE A 263 2.65 -4.99 16.88
N ILE A 264 3.14 -5.32 18.07
CA ILE A 264 2.31 -5.41 19.28
C ILE A 264 1.84 -4.01 19.70
N SER A 265 2.69 -2.99 19.65
CA SER A 265 2.30 -1.62 19.99
C SER A 265 1.18 -1.13 19.09
N SER A 266 1.31 -1.30 17.77
CA SER A 266 0.30 -0.87 16.81
C SER A 266 -1.03 -1.59 17.02
N LEU A 267 -1.03 -2.90 17.25
CA LEU A 267 -2.27 -3.63 17.60
C LEU A 267 -2.89 -3.12 18.91
N CYS A 268 -2.08 -2.85 19.94
CA CYS A 268 -2.57 -2.30 21.20
C CYS A 268 -3.21 -0.92 20.99
N GLU A 269 -2.56 -0.04 20.23
CA GLU A 269 -3.07 1.29 19.88
C GLU A 269 -4.41 1.21 19.15
N ASP A 270 -4.54 0.30 18.18
CA ASP A 270 -5.77 0.08 17.43
C ASP A 270 -6.91 -0.50 18.29
N ILE A 271 -6.59 -1.39 19.25
CA ILE A 271 -7.57 -1.88 20.24
C ILE A 271 -8.05 -0.73 21.11
N VAL A 272 -7.14 0.08 21.66
CA VAL A 272 -7.47 1.21 22.53
C VAL A 272 -8.33 2.22 21.77
N PHE A 273 -7.94 2.58 20.56
CA PHE A 273 -8.68 3.51 19.71
C PHE A 273 -10.09 3.01 19.42
N SER A 274 -10.22 1.77 18.91
CA SER A 274 -11.52 1.18 18.59
C SER A 274 -12.41 1.00 19.82
N PHE A 275 -11.83 0.68 20.98
CA PHE A 275 -12.55 0.56 22.24
C PHE A 275 -13.07 1.91 22.72
N HIS A 276 -12.26 2.96 22.67
CA HIS A 276 -12.69 4.33 22.98
C HIS A 276 -13.83 4.79 22.05
N SER A 277 -13.73 4.53 20.75
CA SER A 277 -14.80 4.84 19.81
C SER A 277 -16.10 4.09 20.15
N CYS A 278 -16.02 2.83 20.59
CA CYS A 278 -17.19 2.08 21.06
C CYS A 278 -17.84 2.75 22.28
N LEU A 279 -17.05 3.21 23.25
CA LEU A 279 -17.56 3.88 24.45
C LEU A 279 -18.27 5.20 24.10
N GLN A 280 -17.65 6.03 23.26
CA GLN A 280 -18.25 7.29 22.82
C GLN A 280 -19.59 7.07 22.11
N LEU A 281 -19.66 6.10 21.20
CA LEU A 281 -20.91 5.75 20.51
C LEU A 281 -21.96 5.21 21.48
N ALA A 282 -21.55 4.39 22.46
CA ALA A 282 -22.47 3.88 23.49
C ALA A 282 -23.05 5.01 24.35
N GLU A 283 -22.23 5.97 24.77
CA GLU A 283 -22.67 7.14 25.54
C GLU A 283 -23.66 7.99 24.75
N GLN A 284 -23.40 8.24 23.46
CA GLN A 284 -24.29 8.98 22.56
C GLN A 284 -25.64 8.28 22.40
N MET A 285 -25.65 6.95 22.21
CA MET A 285 -26.88 6.14 22.14
C MET A 285 -27.69 6.14 23.45
N THR A 286 -27.06 6.43 24.59
CA THR A 286 -27.76 6.52 25.88
C THR A 286 -28.48 7.87 26.05
N GLN A 287 -28.06 8.89 25.29
CA GLN A 287 -28.58 10.26 25.36
C GLN A 287 -29.60 10.58 24.26
N SER A 288 -29.60 9.85 23.14
CA SER A 288 -30.54 10.02 22.02
C SER A 288 -31.81 9.16 22.19
N ALA A 289 -32.96 9.68 21.73
CA ALA A 289 -34.22 8.94 21.68
C ALA A 289 -34.10 7.73 20.72
N PRO A 290 -34.82 6.61 20.95
CA PRO A 290 -34.55 5.31 20.32
C PRO A 290 -34.95 5.18 18.83
N GLN A 291 -34.52 6.10 17.96
CA GLN A 291 -34.82 6.06 16.53
C GLN A 291 -33.61 6.02 15.57
N ASP A 292 -32.37 6.27 16.01
CA ASP A 292 -31.23 6.23 15.08
C ASP A 292 -30.58 4.84 14.94
N ASN A 293 -31.11 4.06 13.99
CA ASN A 293 -30.55 2.77 13.54
C ASN A 293 -29.13 2.90 12.96
N ALA A 294 -28.72 4.09 12.51
CA ALA A 294 -27.40 4.33 11.92
C ALA A 294 -26.27 4.22 12.96
N ASP A 295 -26.41 4.88 14.10
CA ASP A 295 -25.39 4.89 15.17
C ASP A 295 -25.16 3.50 15.76
N TYR A 296 -26.25 2.74 15.93
CA TYR A 296 -26.17 1.36 16.37
C TYR A 296 -25.40 0.47 15.38
N ARG A 297 -25.58 0.66 14.07
CA ARG A 297 -24.80 -0.08 13.04
C ARG A 297 -23.33 0.32 13.06
N ILE A 298 -23.02 1.60 13.26
CA ILE A 298 -21.63 2.07 13.38
C ILE A 298 -20.98 1.46 14.62
N PHE A 299 -21.66 1.50 15.77
CA PHE A 299 -21.21 0.85 17.00
C PHE A 299 -20.92 -0.64 16.79
N GLN A 300 -21.84 -1.38 16.16
CA GLN A 300 -21.64 -2.80 15.85
C GLN A 300 -20.43 -3.06 14.95
N LYS A 301 -20.18 -2.20 13.95
CA LYS A 301 -19.00 -2.31 13.08
C LYS A 301 -17.71 -2.06 13.85
N THR A 302 -17.65 -0.98 14.64
CA THR A 302 -16.49 -0.63 15.47
C THR A 302 -16.21 -1.71 16.51
N LEU A 303 -17.24 -2.29 17.12
CA LEU A 303 -17.10 -3.39 18.10
C LEU A 303 -16.53 -4.66 17.45
N LYS A 304 -17.00 -5.01 16.24
CA LYS A 304 -16.43 -6.14 15.47
C LYS A 304 -14.97 -5.90 15.13
N LEU A 305 -14.60 -4.67 14.79
CA LEU A 305 -13.22 -4.29 14.50
C LEU A 305 -12.34 -4.39 15.75
N CYS A 306 -12.80 -3.88 16.89
CA CYS A 306 -12.10 -4.00 18.18
C CYS A 306 -11.84 -5.48 18.55
N ARG A 307 -12.87 -6.34 18.40
CA ARG A 307 -12.72 -7.79 18.60
C ARG A 307 -11.69 -8.39 17.65
N PHE A 308 -11.71 -7.99 16.38
CA PHE A 308 -10.76 -8.47 15.39
C PHE A 308 -9.31 -8.16 15.80
N PHE A 309 -9.02 -6.94 16.25
CA PHE A 309 -7.67 -6.57 16.72
C PHE A 309 -7.26 -7.34 17.97
N ALA A 310 -8.16 -7.46 18.96
CA ALA A 310 -7.89 -8.22 20.18
C ALA A 310 -7.59 -9.71 19.88
N ASN A 311 -8.35 -10.32 18.98
CA ASN A 311 -8.10 -11.69 18.53
C ASN A 311 -6.78 -11.83 17.77
N SER A 312 -6.45 -10.84 16.93
CA SER A 312 -5.20 -10.81 16.18
C SER A 312 -3.99 -10.69 17.11
N LEU A 313 -4.09 -9.84 18.14
CA LEU A 313 -3.07 -9.72 19.19
C LEU A 313 -2.89 -11.01 19.98
N LEU A 314 -4.00 -11.64 20.41
CA LEU A 314 -3.95 -12.90 21.12
C LEU A 314 -3.31 -14.01 20.28
N HIS A 315 -3.69 -14.09 19.00
CA HIS A 315 -3.11 -15.06 18.09
C HIS A 315 -1.62 -14.82 17.89
N TYR A 316 -1.21 -13.58 17.63
CA TYR A 316 0.19 -13.22 17.43
C TYR A 316 1.05 -13.52 18.67
N THR A 317 0.60 -13.10 19.85
CA THR A 317 1.32 -13.33 21.11
C THR A 317 1.46 -14.81 21.44
N LYS A 318 0.46 -15.64 21.10
CA LYS A 318 0.55 -17.10 21.27
C LYS A 318 1.66 -17.70 20.40
N GLU A 319 1.74 -17.31 19.13
CA GLU A 319 2.70 -17.88 18.18
C GLU A 319 4.13 -17.33 18.36
N PHE A 320 4.28 -16.11 18.88
CA PHE A 320 5.56 -15.45 19.12
C PHE A 320 5.91 -15.29 20.61
N LEU A 321 5.37 -16.15 21.48
CA LEU A 321 5.54 -16.10 22.94
C LEU A 321 6.99 -15.88 23.41
N PRO A 322 8.02 -16.54 22.84
CA PRO A 322 9.41 -16.34 23.28
C PRO A 322 9.96 -14.93 23.08
N PHE A 323 9.30 -14.10 22.25
CA PHE A 323 9.78 -12.76 21.85
C PHE A 323 8.99 -11.62 22.52
N LEU A 324 8.18 -11.93 23.54
CA LEU A 324 7.30 -10.95 24.19
C LEU A 324 7.91 -10.20 25.37
N SER A 325 9.14 -10.52 25.78
CA SER A 325 9.78 -9.92 26.97
C SER A 325 9.71 -8.40 26.95
N ASP A 326 9.99 -7.81 25.79
CA ASP A 326 10.13 -6.36 25.61
C ASP A 326 8.76 -5.66 25.41
N SER A 327 7.69 -6.46 25.25
CA SER A 327 6.32 -6.00 25.01
C SER A 327 5.41 -6.17 26.23
N CYS A 328 5.89 -6.79 27.32
CA CYS A 328 5.10 -7.05 28.52
C CYS A 328 4.52 -5.77 29.13
N CYS A 329 5.29 -4.68 29.18
CA CYS A 329 4.81 -3.39 29.67
C CYS A 329 3.66 -2.84 28.82
N ILE A 330 3.74 -2.96 27.50
CA ILE A 330 2.72 -2.49 26.56
C ILE A 330 1.41 -3.29 26.76
N LEU A 331 1.52 -4.61 26.84
CA LEU A 331 0.37 -5.50 27.08
C LEU A 331 -0.29 -5.23 28.44
N HIS A 332 0.52 -5.00 29.49
CA HIS A 332 0.00 -4.63 30.80
C HIS A 332 -0.70 -3.27 30.77
N GLN A 333 -0.14 -2.29 30.05
CA GLN A 333 -0.74 -0.96 29.90
C GLN A 333 -2.07 -1.02 29.14
N LEU A 334 -2.16 -1.83 28.07
CA LEU A 334 -3.41 -2.12 27.37
C LEU A 334 -4.47 -2.67 28.33
N TYR A 335 -4.11 -3.68 29.14
CA TYR A 335 -5.01 -4.26 30.14
C TYR A 335 -5.52 -3.20 31.13
N LEU A 336 -4.63 -2.38 31.67
CA LEU A 336 -5.00 -1.31 32.60
C LEU A 336 -5.90 -0.26 31.94
N GLN A 337 -5.66 0.11 30.69
CA GLN A 337 -6.48 1.07 29.95
C GLN A 337 -7.90 0.52 29.76
N ILE A 338 -8.04 -0.71 29.26
CA ILE A 338 -9.35 -1.36 29.08
C ILE A 338 -10.07 -1.49 30.43
N TYR A 339 -9.37 -1.92 31.47
CA TYR A 339 -9.96 -2.09 32.81
C TYR A 339 -10.46 -0.76 33.39
N ARG A 340 -9.68 0.32 33.28
CA ARG A 340 -10.07 1.66 33.77
C ARG A 340 -11.27 2.22 33.01
N LEU A 341 -11.37 1.91 31.73
CA LEU A 341 -12.42 2.38 30.83
C LEU A 341 -13.70 1.54 30.90
N MET A 342 -13.77 0.55 31.79
CA MET A 342 -14.97 -0.24 32.06
C MET A 342 -15.69 0.23 33.34
N PRO A 343 -16.64 1.19 33.28
CA PRO A 343 -17.61 1.38 34.35
C PRO A 343 -18.49 0.12 34.49
N TRP A 344 -18.81 -0.29 35.72
CA TRP A 344 -19.63 -1.47 36.01
C TRP A 344 -21.02 -1.46 35.33
N LYS A 345 -21.52 -0.29 34.93
CA LYS A 345 -22.78 -0.15 34.18
C LYS A 345 -22.65 -0.47 32.68
N THR A 346 -21.50 -0.17 32.08
CA THR A 346 -21.18 -0.48 30.68
C THR A 346 -20.75 -1.94 30.51
N PHE A 347 -20.20 -2.54 31.59
CA PHE A 347 -19.96 -3.97 31.69
C PHE A 347 -21.23 -4.74 31.31
N PHE A 348 -22.39 -4.53 31.95
CA PHE A 348 -23.60 -5.28 31.60
C PHE A 348 -24.10 -5.10 30.15
N PHE A 349 -23.92 -3.92 29.53
CA PHE A 349 -24.37 -3.68 28.15
C PHE A 349 -23.45 -4.33 27.11
N ILE A 350 -22.13 -4.29 27.33
CA ILE A 350 -21.13 -4.93 26.46
C ILE A 350 -21.04 -6.43 26.76
N CYS A 351 -20.97 -6.82 28.03
CA CYS A 351 -20.89 -8.19 28.56
C CYS A 351 -22.18 -9.00 28.30
N GLY A 352 -23.36 -8.38 28.38
CA GLY A 352 -24.64 -8.99 27.99
C GLY A 352 -24.73 -9.35 26.49
N VAL A 353 -23.83 -8.80 25.67
CA VAL A 353 -23.66 -9.15 24.25
C VAL A 353 -22.39 -9.99 24.00
N TYR A 354 -21.37 -9.95 24.87
CA TYR A 354 -20.02 -10.48 24.54
C TYR A 354 -19.40 -11.55 25.45
N LEU A 355 -19.83 -11.75 26.70
CA LEU A 355 -18.93 -12.39 27.68
C LEU A 355 -19.24 -13.84 28.07
N SER A 356 -20.13 -14.52 27.36
CA SER A 356 -20.30 -15.96 27.57
C SER A 356 -19.17 -16.81 26.97
N ASN A 357 -18.19 -16.25 26.23
CA ASN A 357 -17.21 -17.06 25.47
C ASN A 357 -15.76 -16.53 25.39
N VAL A 358 -15.36 -15.49 26.12
CA VAL A 358 -13.98 -14.92 26.00
C VAL A 358 -13.32 -14.55 27.33
N ILE A 359 -13.72 -15.15 28.46
CA ILE A 359 -12.86 -15.24 29.66
C ILE A 359 -12.64 -16.70 29.98
#